data_AF-A0A353NLK0-F1
#
_entry.id   AF-A0A353NLK0-F1
#
_cell.length_a   1.000
_cell.length_b   1.000
_cell.length_c   1.000
_cell.angle_alpha   90.00
_cell.angle_beta   90.00
_cell.angle_gamma   90.00
#
_symmetry.space_group_name_H-M   'P 1'
#
loop_
_entity.id
_entity.type
_entity.pdbx_description
1 polymer ?
#
loop_
_entity_poly.entity_id
_entity_poly.type
_entity_poly.pdbx_seq_one_letter_code
_entity_poly.pdbx_strand_id
1 'polypeptide(L)'
;DMIYRAIINLTTLCGCQGVNGGGWAHYVGQEKIRPQAGWAQLAFGLDWTRPPRQQNGTSFYYFATDQWRYDTCAAESLLWPKADQTSPRHMADYNAVAVRLGWL
;
A
#
# COMPACT_ATOMS: atom_id res chain seq x y z
N ASP A 1 -2.00 -5.12 -8.97
CA ASP A 1 -0.76 -4.63 -9.64
C ASP A 1 -0.66 -4.94 -11.13
N MET A 2 -0.76 -6.19 -11.58
CA MET A 2 -0.46 -6.55 -12.98
C MET A 2 -1.33 -5.81 -14.01
N ILE A 3 -2.63 -5.66 -13.74
CA ILE A 3 -3.56 -4.92 -14.61
C ILE A 3 -3.13 -3.46 -14.75
N TYR A 4 -2.85 -2.78 -13.65
CA TYR A 4 -2.38 -1.39 -13.66
C TYR A 4 -1.05 -1.24 -14.39
N ARG A 5 -0.10 -2.15 -14.15
CA ARG A 5 1.20 -2.14 -14.85
C ARG A 5 1.06 -2.33 -16.36
N ALA A 6 0.10 -3.13 -16.83
CA ALA A 6 -0.15 -3.25 -18.27
C ALA A 6 -0.60 -1.91 -18.88
N ILE A 7 -1.52 -1.21 -18.22
CA ILE A 7 -2.03 0.11 -18.67
C ILE A 7 -0.93 1.18 -18.59
N ILE A 8 -0.15 1.20 -17.50
CA ILE A 8 0.96 2.13 -17.30
C ILE A 8 2.06 1.87 -18.34
N ASN A 9 2.39 0.61 -18.62
CA ASN A 9 3.35 0.26 -19.66
C ASN A 9 2.90 0.75 -21.04
N LEU A 10 1.65 0.51 -21.42
CA LEU A 10 1.09 0.99 -22.69
C LEU A 10 1.21 2.50 -22.82
N THR A 11 0.71 3.24 -21.83
CA THR A 11 0.74 4.71 -21.83
C THR A 11 2.16 5.28 -21.77
N THR A 12 3.10 4.57 -21.18
CA THR A 12 4.53 4.94 -21.18
C THR A 12 5.17 4.68 -22.55
N LEU A 13 4.94 3.51 -23.15
CA LEU A 13 5.47 3.13 -24.47
C LEU A 13 4.97 4.04 -25.60
N CYS A 14 3.73 4.52 -25.49
CA CYS A 14 3.16 5.48 -26.44
C CYS A 14 3.47 6.95 -26.11
N GLY A 15 4.29 7.22 -25.08
CA GLY A 15 4.66 8.60 -24.70
C GLY A 15 3.48 9.46 -24.22
N CYS A 16 2.41 8.83 -23.71
CA CYS A 16 1.20 9.56 -23.29
C CYS A 16 1.33 10.16 -21.88
N GLN A 17 2.25 9.66 -21.06
CA GLN A 17 2.43 10.15 -19.69
C GLN A 17 2.96 11.59 -19.67
N GLY A 18 2.29 12.47 -18.93
CA GLY A 18 2.69 13.87 -18.77
C GLY A 18 2.32 14.81 -19.92
N VAL A 19 1.53 14.35 -20.90
CA VAL A 19 1.08 15.15 -22.05
C VAL A 19 -0.43 15.41 -21.96
N ASN A 20 -0.87 16.64 -22.25
CA ASN A 20 -2.30 16.99 -22.25
C ASN A 20 -3.09 16.10 -23.22
N GLY A 21 -4.16 15.49 -22.71
CA GLY A 21 -4.99 14.54 -23.48
C GLY A 21 -4.51 13.08 -23.45
N GLY A 22 -3.42 12.76 -22.75
CA GLY A 22 -2.90 11.41 -22.59
C GLY A 22 -2.60 11.04 -21.12
N GLY A 23 -2.23 9.77 -20.91
CA GLY A 23 -1.69 9.27 -19.63
C GLY A 23 -2.59 8.26 -18.92
N TRP A 24 -2.22 7.92 -17.69
CA TRP A 24 -3.01 7.04 -16.83
C TRP A 24 -3.97 7.86 -15.96
N ALA A 25 -5.26 7.72 -16.23
CA ALA A 25 -6.32 8.43 -15.53
C ALA A 25 -7.02 7.50 -14.52
N HIS A 26 -6.52 7.48 -13.28
CA HIS A 26 -7.06 6.68 -12.19
C HIS A 26 -8.12 7.44 -11.40
N TYR A 27 -9.30 6.86 -11.26
CA TYR A 27 -10.40 7.43 -10.49
C TYR A 27 -11.02 6.35 -9.61
N VAL A 28 -11.02 6.58 -8.28
CA VAL A 28 -11.64 5.70 -7.29
C VAL A 28 -12.37 6.54 -6.25
N GLY A 29 -11.69 6.94 -5.17
CA GLY A 29 -12.28 7.73 -4.09
C GLY A 29 -12.16 9.23 -4.35
N GLN A 30 -12.48 10.02 -3.33
CA GLN A 30 -12.15 11.44 -3.29
C GLN A 30 -10.83 11.67 -2.54
N GLU A 31 -9.74 11.02 -2.97
CA GLU A 31 -8.46 11.09 -2.25
C GLU A 31 -7.72 12.43 -2.41
N LYS A 32 -8.04 13.22 -3.45
CA LYS A 32 -7.30 14.45 -3.76
C LYS A 32 -7.71 15.63 -2.86
N ILE A 33 -7.14 15.67 -1.66
CA ILE A 33 -7.15 16.87 -0.80
C ILE A 33 -6.24 17.94 -1.43
N ARG A 34 -6.84 18.95 -2.06
CA ARG A 34 -6.09 20.01 -2.76
C ARG A 34 -5.13 20.79 -1.83
N PRO A 35 -5.53 21.23 -0.63
CA PRO A 35 -4.64 21.93 0.30
C PRO A 35 -3.92 20.98 1.28
N GLN A 36 -3.29 19.91 0.79
CA GLN A 36 -2.72 18.83 1.61
C GLN A 36 -1.80 19.31 2.74
N ALA A 37 -0.88 20.23 2.45
CA ALA A 37 0.12 20.68 3.43
C ALA A 37 -0.51 21.41 4.63
N GLY A 38 -1.46 22.31 4.38
CA GLY A 38 -2.17 23.04 5.44
C GLY A 38 -3.12 22.13 6.22
N TRP A 39 -3.89 21.31 5.51
CA TRP A 39 -4.79 20.33 6.13
C TRP A 39 -4.05 19.38 7.08
N ALA A 40 -2.88 18.85 6.66
CA ALA A 40 -2.14 17.88 7.44
C ALA A 40 -1.59 18.45 8.77
N GLN A 41 -1.21 19.74 8.80
CA GLN A 41 -0.78 20.37 10.05
C GLN A 41 -1.89 20.35 11.09
N LEU A 42 -3.09 20.79 10.70
CA LEU A 42 -4.25 20.84 11.57
C LEU A 42 -4.76 19.44 11.95
N ALA A 43 -4.93 18.56 10.96
CA ALA A 43 -5.55 17.25 11.15
C ALA A 43 -4.75 16.33 12.10
N PHE A 44 -3.43 16.49 12.14
CA PHE A 44 -2.54 15.65 12.94
C PHE A 44 -1.86 16.40 14.09
N GLY A 45 -2.24 17.66 14.37
CA GLY A 45 -1.67 18.49 15.45
C GLY A 45 -0.17 18.73 15.32
N LEU A 46 0.34 18.82 14.09
CA LEU A 46 1.78 18.89 13.81
C LEU A 46 2.41 20.24 14.16
N ASP A 47 1.57 21.25 14.36
CA ASP A 47 1.92 22.55 14.92
C ASP A 47 2.24 22.47 16.43
N TRP A 48 1.82 21.41 17.11
CA TRP A 48 2.10 21.18 18.54
C TRP A 48 3.10 20.06 18.81
N THR A 49 3.00 18.94 18.11
CA THR A 49 3.82 17.75 18.39
C THR A 49 4.07 16.93 17.14
N ARG A 50 5.29 16.37 17.03
CA ARG A 50 5.72 15.59 15.86
C ARG A 50 6.54 14.37 16.34
N PRO A 51 6.44 13.20 15.70
CA PRO A 51 5.54 12.82 14.59
C PRO A 51 4.14 12.38 15.06
N PRO A 52 3.14 12.33 14.17
CA PRO A 52 1.84 11.72 14.50
C PRO A 52 1.94 10.19 14.51
N ARG A 53 0.92 9.51 15.04
CA ARG A 53 0.79 8.04 14.94
C ARG A 53 -0.17 7.68 13.82
N GLN A 54 0.35 7.57 12.60
CA GLN A 54 -0.39 7.01 11.48
C GLN A 54 -0.36 5.48 11.54
N GLN A 55 -1.42 4.84 11.05
CA GLN A 55 -1.52 3.40 10.96
C GLN A 55 -2.24 3.00 9.68
N ASN A 56 -1.73 2.00 8.97
CA ASN A 56 -2.37 1.49 7.76
C ASN A 56 -3.60 0.64 8.13
N GLY A 57 -4.77 1.04 7.63
CA GLY A 57 -6.05 0.45 8.04
C GLY A 57 -6.15 -1.06 7.81
N THR A 58 -5.65 -1.57 6.68
CA THR A 58 -5.74 -3.00 6.33
C THR A 58 -5.08 -3.88 7.38
N SER A 59 -3.84 -3.58 7.78
CA SER A 59 -3.15 -4.36 8.81
C SER A 59 -3.83 -4.20 10.17
N PHE A 60 -4.21 -2.97 10.53
CA PHE A 60 -4.91 -2.72 11.80
C PHE A 60 -6.15 -3.59 11.94
N TYR A 61 -7.06 -3.59 10.96
CA TYR A 61 -8.28 -4.38 11.05
C TYR A 61 -8.02 -5.89 10.93
N TYR A 62 -7.06 -6.32 10.11
CA TYR A 62 -6.69 -7.73 9.97
C TYR A 62 -6.26 -8.36 11.31
N PHE A 63 -5.53 -7.60 12.14
CA PHE A 63 -5.13 -8.02 13.49
C PHE A 63 -6.18 -7.72 14.56
N ALA A 64 -6.72 -6.50 14.60
CA ALA A 64 -7.65 -6.08 15.65
C ALA A 64 -8.99 -6.82 15.63
N THR A 65 -9.36 -7.40 14.49
CA THR A 65 -10.57 -8.21 14.35
C THR A 65 -10.30 -9.71 14.21
N ASP A 66 -9.06 -10.14 14.47
CA ASP A 66 -8.66 -11.55 14.42
C ASP A 66 -8.91 -12.25 13.07
N GLN A 67 -9.10 -11.51 11.98
CA GLN A 67 -9.30 -12.08 10.64
C GLN A 67 -8.14 -12.97 10.19
N TRP A 68 -6.92 -12.65 10.64
CA TRP A 68 -5.74 -13.47 10.38
C TRP A 68 -5.89 -14.92 10.85
N ARG A 69 -6.72 -15.20 11.86
CA ARG A 69 -6.97 -16.57 12.35
C ARG A 69 -7.75 -17.43 11.37
N TYR A 70 -8.40 -16.81 10.40
CA TYR A 70 -9.22 -17.44 9.37
C TYR A 70 -8.63 -17.27 7.97
N ASP A 71 -7.43 -16.71 7.87
CA ASP A 71 -6.77 -16.50 6.59
C ASP A 71 -6.30 -17.84 6.00
N THR A 72 -6.81 -18.17 4.83
CA THR A 72 -6.48 -19.41 4.11
C THR A 72 -5.44 -19.18 3.02
N CYS A 73 -4.96 -17.95 2.84
CA CYS A 73 -3.94 -17.62 1.86
C CYS A 73 -2.58 -18.14 2.32
N ALA A 74 -2.12 -19.22 1.70
CA ALA A 74 -0.77 -19.73 1.92
C ALA A 74 0.24 -18.84 1.20
N ALA A 75 1.17 -18.20 1.93
CA ALA A 75 2.15 -17.28 1.34
C ALA A 75 3.01 -17.96 0.26
N GLU A 76 3.30 -19.26 0.43
CA GLU A 76 4.03 -20.08 -0.54
C GLU A 76 3.38 -20.09 -1.93
N SER A 77 2.05 -19.96 -2.02
CA SER A 77 1.34 -19.91 -3.30
C SER A 77 1.60 -18.63 -4.11
N LEU A 78 2.09 -17.57 -3.46
CA LEU A 78 2.42 -16.29 -4.08
C LEU A 78 3.89 -16.18 -4.47
N LEU A 79 4.73 -17.11 -4.00
CA LEU A 79 6.16 -17.07 -4.26
C LEU A 79 6.47 -17.38 -5.73
N TRP A 80 7.52 -16.75 -6.23
CA TRP A 80 8.10 -17.14 -7.51
C TRP A 80 8.63 -18.58 -7.42
N PRO A 81 8.46 -19.45 -8.45
CA PRO A 81 8.84 -20.86 -8.38
C PRO A 81 10.32 -21.16 -8.07
N LYS A 82 11.21 -20.15 -8.15
CA LYS A 82 12.64 -20.29 -7.82
C LYS A 82 13.04 -19.46 -6.58
N ALA A 83 12.07 -18.97 -5.80
CA ALA A 83 12.35 -18.30 -4.54
C ALA A 83 12.85 -19.31 -3.50
N ASP A 84 13.70 -18.83 -2.58
CA ASP A 84 14.17 -19.64 -1.45
C ASP A 84 13.03 -19.87 -0.43
N GLN A 85 13.01 -21.05 0.19
CA GLN A 85 11.93 -21.51 1.08
C GLN A 85 12.08 -20.99 2.52
N THR A 86 13.01 -20.08 2.80
CA THR A 86 13.24 -19.53 4.15
C THR A 86 12.21 -18.47 4.59
N SER A 87 11.11 -18.33 3.86
CA SER A 87 10.18 -17.23 4.05
C SER A 87 9.11 -17.55 5.11
N PRO A 88 8.53 -16.54 5.79
CA PRO A 88 7.43 -16.76 6.71
C PRO A 88 6.26 -17.50 6.06
N ARG A 89 5.53 -18.32 6.84
CA ARG A 89 4.46 -19.17 6.30
C ARG A 89 3.12 -18.46 6.26
N HIS A 90 2.81 -17.66 7.27
CA HIS A 90 1.54 -16.96 7.39
C HIS A 90 1.65 -15.51 6.90
N MET A 91 0.59 -14.97 6.26
CA MET A 91 0.58 -13.57 5.81
C MET A 91 0.78 -12.57 6.97
N ALA A 92 0.25 -12.92 8.14
CA ALA A 92 0.48 -12.19 9.40
C ALA A 92 1.97 -12.08 9.77
N ASP A 93 2.77 -13.12 9.54
CA ASP A 93 4.18 -13.14 9.91
C ASP A 93 4.99 -12.15 9.06
N TYR A 94 4.67 -12.02 7.77
CA TYR A 94 5.26 -10.98 6.92
C TYR A 94 4.96 -9.58 7.44
N ASN A 95 3.73 -9.36 7.90
CA ASN A 95 3.36 -8.07 8.47
C ASN A 95 4.14 -7.78 9.76
N ALA A 96 4.26 -8.77 10.66
CA ALA A 96 5.05 -8.65 11.89
C ALA A 96 6.54 -8.38 11.61
N VAL A 97 7.12 -9.04 10.60
CA VAL A 97 8.49 -8.79 10.16
C VAL A 97 8.63 -7.39 9.55
N ALA A 98 7.68 -6.95 8.74
CA ALA A 98 7.70 -5.60 8.14
C ALA A 98 7.63 -4.49 9.20
N VAL A 99 6.77 -4.65 10.22
CA VAL A 99 6.65 -3.70 11.33
C VAL A 99 7.94 -3.64 12.15
N ARG A 100 8.54 -4.78 12.54
CA ARG A 100 9.79 -4.76 13.34
C ARG A 100 10.98 -4.16 12.58
N LEU A 101 10.94 -4.19 11.24
CA LEU A 101 11.97 -3.62 10.36
C LEU A 101 11.68 -2.16 9.96
N GLY A 102 10.56 -1.58 10.42
CA GLY A 102 10.17 -0.20 10.12
C GLY A 102 9.72 0.03 8.68
N TRP A 103 9.22 -1.02 8.00
CA TRP A 103 8.68 -0.91 6.63
C TRP A 103 7.22 -0.46 6.61
N LEU A 104 6.49 -0.73 7.70
CA LEU A 104 5.08 -0.36 7.92
C LEU A 104 4.97 0.56 9.13
#